data_AF-A0ABD2WPZ5-F1
#
_entry.id   AF-A0ABD2WPZ5-F1
#
_cell.length_a   1.000
_cell.length_b   1.000
_cell.length_c   1.000
_cell.angle_alpha   90.00
_cell.angle_beta   90.00
_cell.angle_gamma   90.00
#
_symmetry.space_group_name_H-M   'P 1'
#
loop_
_entity.id
_entity.type
_entity.pdbx_description
1 polymer ?
#
loop_
_entity_poly.entity_id
_entity_poly.type
_entity_poly.pdbx_seq_one_letter_code
_entity_poly.pdbx_strand_id
1 'polypeptide(L)'
;MSETDKKPKDTKVGWVYRLSKDQVIEQLLAREQEVNENAKLDELRKALVKVLRETEEEKEIESSESASTSSDENTEMATSEDAKLKFVFCKDDWEIFIDRLEILFTVKDTKDEKKAAVMLTRFDEDAFKLVKNLCAPIKPAAKKYDELKQLMQDHLAPAPSEVMERCNFNQAR
;
A
#
# COMPACT_ATOMS: atom_id res chain seq x y z
N MET A 1 -42.84 24.20 12.21
CA MET A 1 -42.71 23.53 10.90
C MET A 1 -41.30 23.80 10.39
N SER A 2 -40.40 22.84 10.25
CA SER A 2 -40.48 21.39 10.39
C SER A 2 -39.10 20.87 10.75
N GLU A 3 -39.08 19.78 11.51
CA GLU A 3 -37.92 18.97 11.88
C GLU A 3 -36.79 18.94 10.83
N THR A 4 -35.56 19.13 11.30
CA THR A 4 -34.40 18.48 10.70
C THR A 4 -33.95 17.36 11.63
N ASP A 5 -34.72 16.26 11.59
CA ASP A 5 -34.42 14.98 12.24
C ASP A 5 -33.19 14.33 11.58
N LYS A 6 -32.25 13.87 12.41
CA LYS A 6 -31.36 12.69 12.28
C LYS A 6 -30.63 12.46 10.92
N LYS A 7 -29.37 12.04 10.84
CA LYS A 7 -28.56 11.10 11.65
C LYS A 7 -27.11 11.11 11.10
N PRO A 8 -26.19 10.25 11.60
CA PRO A 8 -24.80 10.61 11.84
C PRO A 8 -23.95 10.71 10.57
N LYS A 9 -22.89 11.49 10.66
CA LYS A 9 -21.88 11.69 9.62
C LYS A 9 -21.14 10.37 9.36
N ASP A 10 -21.37 9.75 8.21
CA ASP A 10 -20.43 8.79 7.62
C ASP A 10 -19.11 9.53 7.37
N THR A 11 -18.14 9.41 8.28
CA THR A 11 -16.86 10.12 8.21
C THR A 11 -16.00 9.69 7.02
N LYS A 12 -16.31 8.56 6.38
CA LYS A 12 -15.55 8.02 5.23
C LYS A 12 -15.67 8.87 3.96
N VAL A 13 -16.84 9.47 3.71
CA VAL A 13 -17.11 10.27 2.50
C VAL A 13 -17.31 11.76 2.80
N GLY A 14 -17.14 12.18 4.05
CA GLY A 14 -17.37 13.57 4.48
C GLY A 14 -16.42 14.60 3.83
N TRP A 15 -15.27 14.16 3.33
CA TRP A 15 -14.34 15.02 2.59
C TRP A 15 -14.93 15.49 1.25
N VAL A 16 -15.89 14.76 0.67
CA VAL A 16 -16.57 15.13 -0.60
C VAL A 16 -17.26 16.50 -0.52
N TYR A 17 -17.81 16.83 0.65
CA TYR A 17 -18.49 18.11 0.87
C TYR A 17 -17.53 19.30 1.06
N ARG A 18 -16.22 19.04 1.16
CA ARG A 18 -15.17 20.06 1.27
C ARG A 18 -14.54 20.43 -0.07
N LEU A 19 -14.82 19.66 -1.15
CA LEU A 19 -14.28 19.93 -2.49
C LEU A 19 -15.08 20.98 -3.23
N SER A 20 -14.38 21.72 -4.10
CA SER A 20 -14.99 22.63 -5.07
C SER A 20 -15.64 21.89 -6.23
N LYS A 21 -16.46 22.58 -7.03
CA LYS A 21 -17.14 22.02 -8.19
C LYS A 21 -16.14 21.37 -9.16
N ASP A 22 -15.05 22.06 -9.45
CA ASP A 22 -14.02 21.62 -10.39
C ASP A 22 -13.33 20.34 -9.90
N GLN A 23 -13.04 20.26 -8.61
CA GLN A 23 -12.42 19.08 -8.01
C GLN A 23 -13.36 17.87 -8.00
N VAL A 24 -14.67 18.08 -7.80
CA VAL A 24 -15.64 16.97 -7.89
C VAL A 24 -15.74 16.49 -9.33
N ILE A 25 -15.71 17.39 -10.30
CA ILE A 25 -15.71 17.07 -11.74
C ILE A 25 -14.44 16.29 -12.11
N GLU A 26 -13.27 16.75 -11.67
CA GLU A 26 -11.99 16.07 -11.91
C GLU A 26 -11.99 14.63 -11.36
N GLN A 27 -12.54 14.43 -10.16
CA GLN A 27 -12.66 13.11 -9.54
C GLN A 27 -13.66 12.19 -10.25
N LEU A 28 -14.73 12.74 -10.84
CA LEU A 28 -15.70 11.98 -11.63
C LEU A 28 -15.14 11.65 -13.02
N LEU A 29 -14.40 12.56 -13.65
CA LEU A 29 -13.69 12.34 -14.91
C LEU A 29 -12.60 11.27 -14.77
N ALA A 30 -11.85 11.29 -13.66
CA ALA A 30 -10.85 10.27 -13.36
C ALA A 30 -11.43 8.86 -13.21
N ARG A 31 -12.75 8.74 -13.06
CA ARG A 31 -13.51 7.49 -12.93
C ARG A 31 -14.36 7.19 -14.16
N GLU A 32 -14.12 7.88 -15.28
CA GLU A 32 -14.84 7.74 -16.57
C GLU A 32 -16.37 7.91 -16.47
N GLN A 33 -16.84 8.70 -15.51
CA GLN A 33 -18.27 8.89 -15.32
C GLN A 33 -18.79 10.11 -16.08
N GLU A 34 -20.01 10.02 -16.61
CA GLU A 34 -20.65 11.13 -17.33
C GLU A 34 -20.82 12.35 -16.41
N VAL A 35 -19.95 13.34 -16.60
CA VAL A 35 -20.00 14.61 -15.88
C VAL A 35 -20.92 15.56 -16.63
N ASN A 36 -21.97 16.02 -15.95
CA ASN A 36 -22.76 17.14 -16.43
C ASN A 36 -22.23 18.44 -15.76
N GLU A 37 -21.40 19.19 -16.49
CA GLU A 37 -20.79 20.43 -16.00
C GLU A 37 -21.83 21.51 -15.62
N ASN A 38 -23.06 21.38 -16.11
CA ASN A 38 -24.17 22.29 -15.81
C ASN A 38 -24.98 21.87 -14.58
N ALA A 39 -24.67 20.73 -13.95
CA ALA A 39 -25.37 20.24 -12.76
C ALA A 39 -25.00 21.04 -11.50
N LYS A 40 -25.89 21.02 -10.51
CA LYS A 40 -25.66 21.67 -9.22
C LYS A 40 -24.54 20.96 -8.46
N LEU A 41 -23.74 21.72 -7.71
CA LEU A 41 -22.63 21.19 -6.90
C LEU A 41 -23.06 20.06 -5.96
N ASP A 42 -24.25 20.17 -5.36
CA ASP A 42 -24.79 19.13 -4.48
C ASP A 42 -25.17 17.84 -5.22
N GLU A 43 -25.60 17.93 -6.48
CA GLU A 43 -25.91 16.77 -7.33
C GLU A 43 -24.62 16.04 -7.72
N LEU A 44 -23.57 16.79 -8.08
CA LEU A 44 -22.24 16.26 -8.37
C LEU A 44 -21.63 15.57 -7.16
N ARG A 45 -21.73 16.19 -5.97
CA ARG A 45 -21.26 15.59 -4.71
C ARG A 45 -22.03 14.32 -4.38
N LYS A 46 -23.37 14.32 -4.55
CA LYS A 46 -24.20 13.15 -4.31
C LYS A 46 -23.87 12.00 -5.28
N ALA A 47 -23.62 12.31 -6.54
CA ALA A 47 -23.15 11.34 -7.53
C ALA A 47 -21.80 10.75 -7.13
N LEU A 48 -20.82 11.58 -6.77
CA LEU A 48 -19.51 11.11 -6.30
C LEU A 48 -19.60 10.24 -5.04
N VAL A 49 -20.44 10.61 -4.07
CA VAL A 49 -20.67 9.79 -2.87
C VAL A 49 -21.33 8.45 -3.21
N LYS A 50 -22.29 8.44 -4.13
CA LYS A 50 -22.95 7.20 -4.59
C LYS A 50 -21.92 6.25 -5.20
N VAL A 51 -21.05 6.76 -6.08
CA VAL A 51 -19.98 5.99 -6.71
C VAL A 51 -18.97 5.49 -5.68
N LEU A 52 -18.56 6.34 -4.75
CA LEU A 52 -17.62 5.93 -3.70
C LEU A 52 -18.18 4.80 -2.83
N ARG A 53 -19.50 4.78 -2.58
CA ARG A 53 -20.16 3.68 -1.87
C ARG A 53 -20.29 2.42 -2.73
N GLU A 54 -20.55 2.56 -4.03
CA GLU A 54 -20.62 1.44 -4.98
C GLU A 54 -19.21 0.84 -5.25
N THR A 55 -18.15 1.66 -5.25
CA THR A 55 -16.75 1.20 -5.38
C THR A 55 -16.31 0.35 -4.17
N GLU A 56 -16.96 0.51 -3.00
CA GLU A 56 -16.69 -0.33 -1.83
C GLU A 56 -17.30 -1.74 -1.98
N GLU A 57 -18.34 -1.93 -2.79
CA GLU A 57 -18.96 -3.25 -3.04
C GLU A 57 -18.22 -4.09 -4.08
N GLU A 58 -17.49 -3.48 -5.02
CA GLU A 58 -16.69 -4.24 -6.01
C GLU A 58 -15.36 -4.78 -5.47
N LYS A 59 -15.03 -4.56 -4.19
CA LYS A 59 -13.87 -5.16 -3.53
C LYS A 59 -14.16 -6.49 -2.82
N GLU A 60 -15.36 -7.06 -3.01
CA GLU A 60 -15.76 -8.38 -2.50
C GLU A 60 -16.04 -9.40 -3.61
N ILE A 61 -15.16 -9.57 -4.61
CA ILE A 61 -15.14 -10.81 -5.41
C ILE A 61 -13.67 -11.25 -5.64
N GLU A 62 -13.08 -11.84 -4.60
CA GLU A 62 -12.42 -13.16 -4.63
C GLU A 62 -11.69 -13.37 -3.32
N SER A 63 -12.48 -13.72 -2.30
CA SER A 63 -12.00 -14.54 -1.19
C SER A 63 -12.85 -15.80 -1.22
N SER A 64 -12.22 -16.96 -1.45
CA SER A 64 -12.73 -18.20 -0.85
C SER A 64 -11.60 -19.08 -0.30
N GLU A 65 -11.46 -18.94 1.03
CA GLU A 65 -11.37 -20.02 2.04
C GLU A 65 -10.06 -20.82 2.11
N SER A 66 -9.32 -20.90 3.22
CA SER A 66 -9.66 -21.12 4.64
C SER A 66 -8.35 -20.93 5.46
N ALA A 67 -8.28 -20.69 6.78
CA ALA A 67 -9.15 -20.97 7.90
C ALA A 67 -8.94 -19.96 9.05
N SER A 68 -9.96 -19.86 9.89
CA SER A 68 -10.07 -19.10 11.14
C SER A 68 -8.93 -19.33 12.14
N THR A 69 -8.62 -18.32 12.96
CA THR A 69 -8.99 -18.34 14.40
C THR A 69 -8.93 -16.93 14.99
N SER A 70 -10.01 -16.61 15.70
CA SER A 70 -10.21 -15.44 16.55
C SER A 70 -9.30 -15.49 17.78
N SER A 71 -8.85 -14.32 18.24
CA SER A 71 -9.13 -13.84 19.60
C SER A 71 -8.50 -12.47 19.80
N ASP A 72 -9.32 -11.57 20.34
CA ASP A 72 -9.04 -10.21 20.75
C ASP A 72 -7.77 -10.07 21.59
N GLU A 73 -6.95 -9.06 21.31
CA GLU A 73 -6.45 -8.14 22.33
C GLU A 73 -6.22 -6.74 21.72
N ASN A 74 -6.89 -5.77 22.36
CA ASN A 74 -6.62 -4.34 22.34
C ASN A 74 -5.12 -4.02 22.16
N THR A 75 -4.73 -3.39 21.05
CA THR A 75 -3.40 -2.77 20.93
C THR A 75 -3.57 -1.26 20.83
N GLU A 76 -3.26 -0.62 21.95
CA GLU A 76 -3.25 0.81 22.18
C GLU A 76 -2.33 1.56 21.21
N MET A 77 -2.81 2.77 20.87
CA MET A 77 -2.10 4.02 20.64
C MET A 77 -0.95 4.10 19.62
N ALA A 78 -1.19 5.03 18.69
CA ALA A 78 -0.25 5.60 17.75
C ALA A 78 1.10 5.97 18.39
N THR A 79 2.18 5.31 17.95
CA THR A 79 3.48 5.97 17.89
C THR A 79 3.61 6.57 16.48
N SER A 80 3.67 7.89 16.44
CA SER A 80 3.72 8.69 15.21
C SER A 80 5.02 8.49 14.41
N GLU A 81 5.93 7.64 14.87
CA GLU A 81 7.25 7.41 14.27
C GLU A 81 7.25 6.22 13.29
N ASP A 82 6.32 5.28 13.47
CA ASP A 82 6.15 4.12 12.59
C ASP A 82 5.73 4.48 11.16
N ALA A 83 5.06 5.62 10.98
CA ALA A 83 4.49 6.03 9.70
C ALA A 83 5.55 6.48 8.68
N LYS A 84 6.81 6.66 9.09
CA LYS A 84 7.85 7.24 8.22
C LYS A 84 8.76 6.23 7.54
N LEU A 85 8.74 4.96 7.93
CA LEU A 85 9.48 3.94 7.18
C LEU A 85 8.71 3.62 5.90
N LYS A 86 9.23 4.09 4.77
CA LYS A 86 8.77 3.74 3.42
C LYS A 86 10.01 3.44 2.60
N PHE A 87 9.98 2.34 1.87
CA PHE A 87 10.99 2.01 0.88
C PHE A 87 10.51 2.50 -0.48
N VAL A 88 11.35 3.29 -1.14
CA VAL A 88 11.12 3.80 -2.48
C VAL A 88 12.09 3.14 -3.44
N PHE A 89 11.54 2.43 -4.42
CA PHE A 89 12.34 1.74 -5.43
C PHE A 89 13.25 2.73 -6.19
N CYS A 90 14.49 2.31 -6.48
CA CYS A 90 15.55 3.11 -7.12
C CYS A 90 16.06 4.34 -6.35
N LYS A 91 15.52 4.69 -5.18
CA LYS A 91 15.97 5.86 -4.39
C LYS A 91 16.62 5.48 -3.08
N ASP A 92 16.09 4.47 -2.41
CA ASP A 92 16.59 4.03 -1.10
C ASP A 92 17.55 2.85 -1.24
N ASP A 93 18.56 2.82 -0.37
CA ASP A 93 19.48 1.70 -0.24
C ASP A 93 18.80 0.52 0.47
N TRP A 94 18.87 -0.65 -0.16
CA TRP A 94 18.25 -1.87 0.34
C TRP A 94 18.75 -2.28 1.72
N GLU A 95 20.06 -2.28 1.93
CA GLU A 95 20.70 -2.70 3.17
C GLU A 95 20.29 -1.79 4.34
N ILE A 96 20.32 -0.47 4.13
CA ILE A 96 19.91 0.52 5.13
C ILE A 96 18.43 0.35 5.49
N PHE A 97 17.59 0.09 4.50
CA PHE A 97 16.16 -0.16 4.74
C PHE A 97 15.95 -1.41 5.61
N ILE A 98 16.65 -2.51 5.30
CA ILE A 98 16.57 -3.75 6.06
C ILE A 98 17.05 -3.56 7.50
N ASP A 99 18.19 -2.89 7.71
CA ASP A 99 18.71 -2.63 9.06
C ASP A 99 17.69 -1.86 9.91
N ARG A 100 17.08 -0.82 9.33
CA ARG A 100 16.03 -0.05 10.02
C ARG A 100 14.77 -0.88 10.29
N LEU A 101 14.44 -1.80 9.39
CA LEU A 101 13.30 -2.70 9.56
C LEU A 101 13.56 -3.74 10.66
N GLU A 102 14.77 -4.27 10.76
CA GLU A 102 15.19 -5.21 11.82
C GLU A 102 15.16 -4.53 13.19
N ILE A 103 15.65 -3.30 13.31
CA ILE A 103 15.53 -2.49 14.53
C ILE A 103 14.04 -2.34 14.92
N LEU A 104 13.17 -2.07 13.95
CA LEU A 104 11.73 -1.96 14.20
C LEU A 104 11.13 -3.27 14.71
N PHE A 105 11.56 -4.43 14.20
CA PHE A 105 11.12 -5.71 14.72
C PHE A 105 11.58 -5.98 16.14
N THR A 106 12.80 -5.57 16.49
CA THR A 106 13.32 -5.68 17.86
C THR A 106 12.53 -4.78 18.81
N VAL A 107 12.25 -3.53 18.43
CA VAL A 107 11.49 -2.58 19.26
C VAL A 107 10.04 -3.05 19.45
N LYS A 108 9.44 -3.65 18.41
CA LYS A 108 8.03 -4.07 18.42
C LYS A 108 7.79 -5.50 18.85
N ASP A 109 8.83 -6.26 19.15
CA ASP A 109 8.77 -7.70 19.42
C ASP A 109 7.87 -8.44 18.40
N THR A 110 8.14 -8.18 17.12
CA THR A 110 7.28 -8.68 16.04
C THR A 110 7.55 -10.16 15.79
N LYS A 111 6.51 -10.99 15.94
CA LYS A 111 6.54 -12.42 15.59
C LYS A 111 6.95 -12.64 14.13
N ASP A 112 7.73 -13.68 13.86
CA ASP A 112 8.27 -13.98 12.52
C ASP A 112 7.21 -14.08 11.42
N GLU A 113 6.04 -14.63 11.76
CA GLU A 113 4.88 -14.73 10.86
C GLU A 113 4.39 -13.36 10.35
N LYS A 114 4.57 -12.31 11.16
CA LYS A 114 4.12 -10.95 10.83
C LYS A 114 5.21 -10.13 10.15
N LYS A 115 6.49 -10.53 10.23
CA LYS A 115 7.62 -9.77 9.66
C LYS A 115 7.49 -9.59 8.14
N ALA A 116 7.11 -10.65 7.43
CA ALA A 116 6.89 -10.59 5.98
C ALA A 116 5.76 -9.61 5.61
N ALA A 117 4.64 -9.66 6.33
CA ALA A 117 3.52 -8.74 6.12
C ALA A 117 3.92 -7.29 6.44
N VAL A 118 4.61 -7.05 7.54
CA VAL A 118 5.10 -5.71 7.91
C VAL A 118 6.03 -5.17 6.83
N MET A 119 7.00 -5.95 6.36
CA MET A 119 7.91 -5.55 5.28
C MET A 119 7.14 -5.13 4.01
N LEU A 120 6.15 -5.93 3.58
CA LEU A 120 5.33 -5.64 2.42
C LEU A 120 4.52 -4.33 2.57
N THR A 121 4.05 -4.00 3.77
CA THR A 121 3.33 -2.73 4.01
C THR A 121 4.21 -1.49 3.92
N ARG A 122 5.54 -1.64 3.95
CA ARG A 122 6.50 -0.54 3.86
C ARG A 122 6.96 -0.24 2.44
N PHE A 123 6.65 -1.11 1.50
CA PHE A 123 6.96 -0.91 0.09
C PHE A 123 6.08 0.17 -0.53
N ASP A 124 6.66 0.91 -1.46
CA ASP A 124 5.90 1.65 -2.44
C ASP A 124 5.26 0.73 -3.49
N GLU A 125 4.47 1.32 -4.38
CA GLU A 125 3.73 0.56 -5.37
C GLU A 125 4.67 -0.21 -6.32
N ASP A 126 5.80 0.39 -6.69
CA ASP A 126 6.77 -0.18 -7.62
C ASP A 126 7.57 -1.32 -6.96
N ALA A 127 8.06 -1.15 -5.73
CA ALA A 127 8.72 -2.24 -5.00
C ALA A 127 7.76 -3.40 -4.72
N PHE A 128 6.49 -3.12 -4.40
CA PHE A 128 5.49 -4.17 -4.19
C PHE A 128 5.19 -4.94 -5.49
N LYS A 129 5.07 -4.25 -6.63
CA LYS A 129 4.92 -4.89 -7.95
C LYS A 129 6.11 -5.78 -8.27
N LEU A 130 7.34 -5.31 -8.02
CA LEU A 130 8.55 -6.10 -8.24
C LEU A 130 8.52 -7.39 -7.41
N VAL A 131 8.26 -7.28 -6.11
CA VAL A 131 8.20 -8.43 -5.21
C VAL A 131 7.13 -9.42 -5.62
N LYS A 132 5.96 -8.93 -6.05
CA LYS A 132 4.89 -9.76 -6.59
C LYS A 132 5.34 -10.52 -7.84
N ASN A 133 6.05 -9.87 -8.75
CA ASN A 133 6.59 -10.51 -9.96
C ASN A 133 7.63 -11.57 -9.62
N LEU A 134 8.51 -11.30 -8.66
CA LEU A 134 9.54 -12.25 -8.21
C LEU A 134 8.95 -13.43 -7.40
N CYS A 135 7.80 -13.26 -6.74
CA CYS A 135 7.15 -14.31 -5.97
C CYS A 135 6.19 -15.18 -6.79
N ALA A 136 5.80 -14.76 -7.99
CA ALA A 136 4.87 -15.48 -8.84
C ALA A 136 5.32 -16.93 -9.09
N PRO A 137 4.41 -17.93 -8.99
CA PRO A 137 2.96 -17.83 -8.84
C PRO A 137 2.46 -17.71 -7.39
N ILE A 138 3.35 -17.69 -6.40
CA ILE A 138 3.01 -17.70 -4.97
C ILE A 138 2.81 -16.27 -4.46
N LYS A 139 1.85 -16.07 -3.54
CA LYS A 139 1.63 -14.75 -2.93
C LYS A 139 2.86 -14.34 -2.10
N PRO A 140 3.34 -13.08 -2.21
CA PRO A 140 4.51 -12.64 -1.46
C PRO A 140 4.28 -12.67 0.06
N ALA A 141 3.02 -12.52 0.51
CA ALA A 141 2.63 -12.64 1.92
C ALA A 141 2.68 -14.08 2.47
N ALA A 142 2.76 -15.09 1.60
CA ALA A 142 2.86 -16.49 2.01
C ALA A 142 4.33 -16.95 2.17
N LYS A 143 5.29 -16.14 1.71
CA LYS A 143 6.73 -16.43 1.86
C LYS A 143 7.23 -15.95 3.22
N LYS A 144 8.35 -16.56 3.65
CA LYS A 144 9.03 -16.12 4.87
C LYS A 144 9.76 -14.80 4.64
N TYR A 145 9.96 -14.06 5.72
CA TYR A 145 10.69 -12.80 5.70
C TYR A 145 12.09 -12.95 5.08
N ASP A 146 12.85 -13.98 5.50
CA ASP A 146 14.21 -14.21 5.00
C ASP A 146 14.25 -14.51 3.49
N GLU A 147 13.29 -15.29 3.00
CA GLU A 147 13.16 -15.58 1.57
C GLU A 147 12.87 -14.31 0.77
N LEU A 148 11.98 -13.45 1.29
CA LEU A 148 11.62 -12.19 0.65
C LEU A 148 12.81 -11.21 0.63
N LYS A 149 13.55 -11.15 1.75
CA LYS A 149 14.76 -10.35 1.90
C LYS A 149 15.81 -10.75 0.88
N GLN A 150 16.11 -12.04 0.78
CA GLN A 150 17.11 -12.58 -0.14
C GLN A 150 16.71 -12.36 -1.61
N LEU A 151 15.46 -12.65 -1.96
CA LEU A 151 14.93 -12.49 -3.31
C LEU A 151 15.05 -11.05 -3.83
N MET A 152 14.78 -10.07 -2.97
CA MET A 152 14.96 -8.66 -3.31
C MET A 152 16.43 -8.25 -3.36
N GLN A 153 17.25 -8.75 -2.44
CA GLN A 153 18.69 -8.49 -2.44
C GLN A 153 19.34 -9.00 -3.74
N ASP A 154 19.02 -10.21 -4.17
CA ASP A 154 19.54 -10.81 -5.42
C ASP A 154 19.14 -10.00 -6.67
N HIS A 155 17.97 -9.34 -6.63
CA HIS A 155 17.50 -8.51 -7.73
C HIS A 155 18.07 -7.09 -7.71
N LEU A 156 18.23 -6.49 -6.51
CA LEU A 156 18.74 -5.12 -6.34
C LEU A 156 20.26 -5.05 -6.43
N ALA A 157 20.93 -6.10 -6.00
CA ALA A 157 22.38 -6.28 -6.08
C ALA A 157 22.65 -7.62 -6.76
N PRO A 158 22.42 -7.74 -8.09
CA PRO A 158 22.78 -8.94 -8.81
C PRO A 158 24.26 -9.19 -8.58
N ALA A 159 24.59 -10.38 -8.04
CA ALA A 159 25.95 -10.75 -7.69
C ALA A 159 26.90 -10.31 -8.81
N PRO A 160 28.00 -9.61 -8.51
CA PRO A 160 28.97 -9.24 -9.53
C PRO A 160 29.47 -10.54 -10.15
N SER A 161 28.92 -10.89 -11.32
CA SER A 161 29.37 -12.01 -12.12
C SER A 161 30.87 -11.79 -12.32
N GLU A 162 31.67 -12.84 -12.13
CA GLU A 162 33.14 -12.89 -12.28
C GLU A 162 33.69 -12.20 -13.56
N VAL A 163 32.81 -11.87 -14.51
CA VAL A 163 33.08 -11.03 -15.68
C VAL A 163 33.51 -9.60 -15.33
N MET A 164 33.04 -9.00 -14.22
CA MET A 164 33.45 -7.64 -13.84
C MET A 164 34.89 -7.58 -13.31
N GLU A 165 35.39 -8.64 -12.67
CA GLU A 165 36.78 -8.70 -12.21
C GLU A 165 37.78 -8.75 -13.38
N ARG A 166 37.39 -9.30 -14.53
CA ARG A 166 38.23 -9.30 -15.74
C ARG A 166 38.32 -7.95 -16.45
N CYS A 167 37.30 -7.09 -16.32
CA CYS A 167 37.32 -5.75 -16.93
C CYS A 167 38.30 -4.80 -16.22
N ASN A 168 38.58 -5.02 -14.93
CA ASN A 168 39.55 -4.21 -14.18
C ASN A 168 41.01 -4.61 -14.45
N PHE A 169 41.26 -5.78 -15.07
CA PHE A 169 42.60 -6.26 -15.37
C PHE A 169 43.13 -5.81 -16.75
N ASN A 170 42.26 -5.36 -17.66
CA ASN A 170 42.66 -5.02 -19.04
C ASN A 170 42.73 -3.51 -19.34
N GLN A 171 42.47 -2.64 -18.35
CA GLN A 171 42.63 -1.18 -18.48
C GLN A 171 44.00 -0.67 -17.98
N ALA A 172 44.80 -1.53 -17.36
CA ALA A 172 46.22 -1.28 -17.10
C ALA A 172 47.06 -1.96 -18.20
N ARG A 173 46.99 -1.45 -19.43
CA ARG A 173 47.92 -1.82 -20.50
C ARG A 173 48.49 -0.62 -21.21
#